data_AF-A0A550GKL3-F1
#
_entry.id   AF-A0A550GKL3-F1
#
_cell.length_a   1.000
_cell.length_b   1.000
_cell.length_c   1.000
_cell.angle_alpha   90.00
_cell.angle_beta   90.00
_cell.angle_gamma   90.00
#
_symmetry.space_group_name_H-M   'P 1'
#
loop_
_entity.id
_entity.type
_entity.pdbx_description
1 polymer ?
#
loop_
_entity_poly.entity_id
_entity_poly.type
_entity_poly.pdbx_seq_one_letter_code
_entity_poly.pdbx_strand_id
1 'polypeptide(L)'
;MAEERVKRLNTSDVKNGRYVLYWMQSSQRTRCNMALEYAASWADKLNKPLVVFFGLVRDFPEANLRHYTFMLEGLSDVEKQLEEIGVKLVVQCR
;
A
#
# COMPACT_ATOMS: atom_id res chain seq x y z
N MET A 1 -9.95 14.68 4.82
CA MET A 1 -9.52 14.14 3.51
C MET A 1 -10.41 14.75 2.45
N ALA A 2 -9.86 15.46 1.46
CA ALA A 2 -10.68 16.04 0.39
C ALA A 2 -11.16 14.93 -0.56
N GLU A 3 -12.47 14.78 -0.72
CA GLU A 3 -13.09 13.78 -1.60
C GLU A 3 -12.57 13.86 -3.05
N GLU A 4 -12.09 15.03 -3.47
CA GLU A 4 -11.49 15.31 -4.77
C GLU A 4 -10.25 14.44 -5.10
N ARG A 5 -9.56 13.90 -4.09
CA ARG A 5 -8.35 13.07 -4.28
C ARG A 5 -8.65 11.58 -4.44
N VAL A 6 -9.91 11.17 -4.35
CA VAL A 6 -10.31 9.77 -4.42
C VAL A 6 -11.22 9.55 -5.63
N LYS A 7 -10.79 8.69 -6.54
CA LYS A 7 -11.61 8.23 -7.66
C LYS A 7 -12.08 6.79 -7.40
N ARG A 8 -13.39 6.59 -7.35
CA ARG A 8 -13.99 5.25 -7.27
C ARG A 8 -13.82 4.54 -8.63
N LEU A 9 -13.16 3.39 -8.64
CA LEU A 9 -12.85 2.64 -9.87
C LEU A 9 -13.90 1.60 -10.26
N ASN A 10 -14.80 1.23 -9.35
CA ASN A 10 -15.90 0.30 -9.60
C ASN A 10 -17.16 0.71 -8.82
N THR A 11 -18.32 0.15 -9.16
CA THR A 11 -19.60 0.43 -8.47
C THR A 11 -19.98 -0.62 -7.43
N SER A 12 -19.09 -1.57 -7.12
CA SER A 12 -19.36 -2.63 -6.16
C SER A 12 -19.46 -2.09 -4.73
N ASP A 13 -20.40 -2.64 -3.97
CA ASP A 13 -20.52 -2.34 -2.54
C ASP A 13 -19.34 -2.89 -1.75
N VAL A 14 -19.09 -2.27 -0.60
CA VAL A 14 -18.09 -2.76 0.35
C VAL A 14 -18.55 -4.12 0.88
N LYS A 15 -17.77 -5.16 0.61
CA LYS A 15 -18.04 -6.51 1.10
C LYS A 15 -17.56 -6.67 2.55
N ASN A 16 -18.20 -7.57 3.30
CA ASN A 16 -17.70 -8.00 4.61
C ASN A 16 -16.46 -8.88 4.44
N GLY A 17 -15.31 -8.23 4.22
CA GLY A 17 -14.00 -8.86 4.08
C GLY A 17 -13.29 -9.06 5.42
N ARG A 18 -12.09 -9.65 5.34
CA ARG A 18 -11.19 -9.84 6.49
C ARG A 18 -10.30 -8.63 6.77
N TYR A 19 -10.01 -7.82 5.77
CA TYR A 19 -9.08 -6.69 5.86
C TYR A 19 -9.41 -5.62 4.81
N VAL A 20 -8.91 -4.41 5.03
CA VAL A 20 -8.77 -3.38 3.99
C VAL A 20 -7.40 -3.56 3.34
N LEU A 21 -7.34 -3.56 2.01
CA LEU A 21 -6.10 -3.71 1.27
C LEU A 21 -5.70 -2.38 0.65
N TYR A 22 -4.53 -1.87 1.02
CA TYR A 22 -3.87 -0.79 0.29
C TYR A 22 -2.83 -1.36 -0.66
N TRP A 23 -3.09 -1.28 -1.96
CA TRP A 23 -2.09 -1.60 -2.98
C TRP A 23 -1.17 -0.40 -3.19
N MET A 24 -0.01 -0.45 -2.54
CA MET A 24 1.05 0.55 -2.67
C MET A 24 1.87 0.24 -3.91
N GLN A 25 1.83 1.10 -4.92
CA GLN A 25 2.59 0.92 -6.17
C GLN A 25 3.57 2.08 -6.40
N SER A 26 3.07 3.32 -6.51
CA SER A 26 3.91 4.48 -6.80
C SER A 26 4.50 5.19 -5.57
N SER A 27 3.72 5.32 -4.49
CA SER A 27 4.11 6.09 -3.30
C SER A 27 4.61 5.18 -2.18
N GLN A 28 5.84 4.67 -2.35
CA GLN A 28 6.53 3.76 -1.41
C GLN A 28 7.06 4.49 -0.18
N ARG A 29 6.15 5.01 0.65
CA ARG A 29 6.45 5.76 1.88
C ARG A 29 5.30 5.68 2.86
N THR A 30 5.57 5.79 4.15
CA THR A 30 4.51 5.85 5.19
C THR A 30 4.08 7.28 5.50
N ARG A 31 5.04 8.21 5.55
CA ARG A 31 4.80 9.63 5.85
C ARG A 31 4.24 10.38 4.65
N CYS A 32 3.28 11.27 4.93
CA CYS A 32 2.62 12.12 3.93
C CYS A 32 2.10 11.28 2.74
N ASN A 33 1.53 10.12 3.05
CA ASN A 33 0.94 9.21 2.07
C ASN A 33 -0.58 9.23 2.22
N MET A 34 -1.23 10.12 1.47
CA MET A 34 -2.68 10.32 1.53
C MET A 34 -3.46 9.04 1.22
N ALA A 35 -2.93 8.15 0.38
CA ALA A 35 -3.59 6.89 0.05
C ALA A 35 -3.52 5.89 1.21
N LEU A 36 -2.38 5.85 1.93
CA LEU A 36 -2.24 5.07 3.16
C LEU A 36 -3.17 5.60 4.26
N GLU A 37 -3.18 6.91 4.49
CA GLU A 37 -4.07 7.55 5.48
C GLU A 37 -5.55 7.33 5.14
N TYR A 38 -5.91 7.38 3.85
CA TYR A 38 -7.26 7.07 3.41
C TYR A 38 -7.63 5.60 3.68
N ALA A 39 -6.73 4.67 3.38
CA ALA A 39 -6.95 3.25 3.64
C ALA A 39 -7.06 2.95 5.15
N ALA A 40 -6.25 3.60 5.99
CA ALA A 40 -6.35 3.51 7.44
C ALA A 40 -7.72 4.02 7.93
N SER A 41 -8.19 5.16 7.42
CA SER A 41 -9.52 5.68 7.79
C SER A 41 -10.67 4.73 7.44
N TRP A 42 -10.52 3.93 6.37
CA TRP A 42 -11.49 2.89 6.02
C TRP A 42 -11.37 1.65 6.91
N ALA A 43 -10.15 1.25 7.26
CA ALA A 43 -9.89 0.16 8.20
C ALA A 43 -10.55 0.44 9.55
N ASP A 44 -10.42 1.67 10.06
CA ASP A 44 -11.07 2.14 11.28
C ASP A 44 -12.60 2.12 11.16
N LYS A 45 -13.15 2.73 10.09
CA LYS A 45 -14.60 2.77 9.85
C LYS A 45 -15.25 1.39 9.76
N LEU A 46 -14.54 0.42 9.18
CA LEU A 46 -15.03 -0.95 9.00
C LEU A 46 -14.67 -1.87 10.17
N ASN A 47 -13.89 -1.39 11.13
CA ASN A 47 -13.30 -2.17 12.22
C ASN A 47 -12.60 -3.43 11.70
N LYS A 48 -11.72 -3.26 10.72
CA LYS A 48 -10.94 -4.34 10.08
C LYS A 48 -9.45 -3.97 10.06
N PRO A 49 -8.54 -4.96 10.10
CA PRO A 49 -7.11 -4.68 9.94
C PRO A 49 -6.80 -4.10 8.55
N LEU A 50 -5.79 -3.23 8.50
CA LEU A 50 -5.20 -2.72 7.26
C LEU A 50 -4.01 -3.62 6.86
N VAL A 51 -3.97 -3.99 5.59
CA VAL A 51 -2.82 -4.67 4.97
C VAL A 51 -2.32 -3.83 3.81
N VAL A 52 -1.01 -3.64 3.74
CA VAL A 52 -0.34 -2.99 2.60
C VAL A 52 0.23 -4.07 1.70
N PHE A 53 -0.01 -3.95 0.40
CA PHE A 53 0.50 -4.87 -0.60
C PHE A 53 1.36 -4.14 -1.63
N PHE A 54 2.51 -4.71 -1.94
CA PHE A 54 3.39 -4.29 -3.03
C PHE A 54 3.60 -5.44 -4.02
N GLY A 55 3.24 -5.20 -5.29
CA GLY A 55 3.47 -6.15 -6.37
C GLY A 55 4.80 -5.86 -7.07
N LEU A 56 5.80 -6.72 -6.87
CA LEU A 56 7.10 -6.60 -7.51
C LEU A 56 7.06 -7.21 -8.92
N VAL A 57 7.34 -6.39 -9.93
CA VAL A 57 7.43 -6.79 -11.34
C VAL A 57 8.89 -7.00 -11.70
N ARG A 58 9.28 -8.22 -12.12
CA ARG A 58 10.68 -8.57 -12.43
C ARG A 58 11.21 -7.98 -13.74
N ASP A 59 10.34 -7.90 -14.74
CA ASP A 59 10.74 -7.56 -16.11
C ASP A 59 10.26 -6.15 -16.49
N PHE A 60 10.41 -5.19 -15.58
CA PHE A 60 10.07 -3.81 -15.91
C PHE A 60 11.06 -3.30 -16.97
N PRO A 61 10.61 -2.90 -18.18
CA PRO A 61 11.49 -2.74 -19.35
C PRO A 61 12.67 -1.77 -19.17
N GLU A 62 12.53 -0.82 -18.24
CA GLU A 62 13.49 0.25 -17.97
C GLU A 62 14.23 0.05 -16.63
N ALA A 63 13.94 -1.02 -15.89
CA ALA A 63 14.55 -1.28 -14.59
C ALA A 63 15.83 -2.11 -14.72
N ASN A 64 16.93 -1.61 -14.15
CA ASN A 64 18.16 -2.37 -13.97
C ASN A 64 18.32 -2.76 -12.49
N LEU A 65 19.33 -3.59 -12.18
CA LEU A 65 19.59 -4.08 -10.83
C LEU A 65 19.61 -2.96 -9.77
N ARG A 66 20.19 -1.79 -10.09
CA ARG A 66 20.28 -0.66 -9.13
C ARG A 66 18.91 -0.07 -8.81
N HIS A 67 18.00 -0.01 -9.79
CA HIS A 67 16.62 0.43 -9.55
C HIS A 67 15.92 -0.52 -8.57
N TYR A 68 16.11 -1.82 -8.72
CA TYR A 68 15.55 -2.82 -7.81
C TYR A 68 16.19 -2.78 -6.42
N THR A 69 17.51 -2.68 -6.33
CA THR A 69 18.21 -2.57 -5.04
C THR A 69 17.68 -1.38 -4.24
N PHE A 70 17.66 -0.19 -4.85
CA PHE A 70 17.18 1.03 -4.19
C PHE A 70 15.72 0.91 -3.75
N MET A 71 14.87 0.33 -4.59
CA MET A 71 13.46 0.11 -4.28
C MET A 71 13.27 -0.87 -3.10
N LEU A 72 13.99 -1.99 -3.11
CA LEU A 72 13.87 -3.01 -2.06
C LEU A 72 14.42 -2.52 -0.72
N GLU A 73 15.51 -1.77 -0.73
CA GLU A 73 16.03 -1.09 0.48
C GLU A 73 14.98 -0.13 1.05
N GLY A 74 14.38 0.71 0.19
CA GLY A 74 13.29 1.60 0.59
C GLY A 74 12.07 0.86 1.12
N LEU A 75 11.69 -0.27 0.51
CA LEU A 75 10.58 -1.10 0.98
C LEU A 75 10.87 -1.74 2.35
N SER A 76 12.12 -2.10 2.65
CA SER A 76 12.51 -2.59 3.97
C SER A 76 12.32 -1.51 5.05
N ASP A 77 12.63 -0.26 4.75
CA ASP A 77 12.39 0.84 5.68
C ASP A 77 10.90 1.16 5.84
N VAL A 78 10.11 1.04 4.75
CA VAL A 78 8.65 1.16 4.81
C VAL A 78 8.04 0.06 5.67
N GLU A 79 8.52 -1.19 5.57
CA GLU A 79 8.06 -2.31 6.39
C GLU A 79 8.21 -2.00 7.88
N LYS A 80 9.42 -1.60 8.31
CA LYS A 80 9.69 -1.24 9.72
C LYS A 80 8.75 -0.13 10.22
N GLN A 81 8.54 0.91 9.42
CA GLN A 81 7.66 2.02 9.78
C GLN A 81 6.18 1.61 9.84
N LEU A 82 5.74 0.65 9.02
CA LEU A 82 4.38 0.10 9.07
C LEU A 82 4.21 -0.82 10.30
N GLU A 83 5.22 -1.58 10.67
CA GLU A 83 5.21 -2.43 11.87
C GLU A 83 5.04 -1.61 13.15
N GLU A 84 5.68 -0.43 13.25
CA GLU A 84 5.53 0.50 14.37
C GLU A 84 4.07 0.93 14.62
N ILE A 85 3.24 0.92 13.57
CA ILE A 85 1.81 1.27 13.62
C ILE A 85 0.90 0.03 13.48
N GLY A 86 1.45 -1.18 13.59
CA GLY A 86 0.69 -2.43 13.55
C GLY A 86 0.13 -2.82 12.18
N VAL A 87 0.70 -2.29 11.09
CA VAL A 87 0.26 -2.56 9.72
C VAL A 87 1.22 -3.53 9.05
N LYS A 88 0.69 -4.59 8.45
CA LYS A 88 1.50 -5.60 7.74
C LYS A 88 1.76 -5.18 6.29
N LEU A 89 3.03 -5.20 5.87
CA LEU A 89 3.42 -5.15 4.46
C LEU A 89 3.51 -6.58 3.87
N VAL A 90 3.00 -6.77 2.67
CA VAL A 90 3.15 -8.00 1.88
C VAL A 90 3.78 -7.64 0.55
N VAL A 91 4.99 -8.13 0.31
CA VAL A 91 5.69 -7.99 -0.98
C VAL A 91 5.58 -9.31 -1.72
N GLN A 92 4.96 -9.30 -2.90
CA GLN A 92 4.86 -10.49 -3.74
C GLN A 92 5.52 -10.22 -5.09
N CYS A 93 6.48 -11.07 -5.43
CA CYS A 93 7.02 -11.11 -6.78
C CYS A 93 6.06 -11.91 -7.68
N ARG A 94 5.68 -11.30 -8.81
CA ARG A 94 4.97 -11.99 -9.88
C ARG A 94 5.90 -12.22 -11.06
#